data_AF-A0A7W6JCM8-F1
#
_entry.id   AF-A0A7W6JCM8-F1
#
_cell.length_a   1.000
_cell.length_b   1.000
_cell.length_c   1.000
_cell.angle_alpha   90.00
_cell.angle_beta   90.00
_cell.angle_gamma   90.00
#
_symmetry.space_group_name_H-M   'P 1'
#
loop_
_entity.id
_entity.type
_entity.pdbx_description
1 polymer ?
#
loop_
_entity_poly.entity_id
_entity_poly.type
_entity_poly.pdbx_seq_one_letter_code
_entity_poly.pdbx_strand_id
1 'polypeptide(L)'
;MSAMRDAVLAFVEDFRGATPPLADDVDLFDVLGITGDDASEFMDAFVDRFGVDAANYLWYFHHEEEGQNFGGVFFKPPNQRVTRIPVTLAMLTEAARTRWWPVDYPEHTLPRARWDIRINLAFFALSIGALLAWAGWRFFN
;
A
#
# COMPACT_ATOMS: atom_id res chain seq x y z
N MET A 1 -8.19 0.07 29.30
CA MET A 1 -8.11 0.28 27.83
C MET A 1 -9.40 0.94 27.38
N SER A 2 -9.39 1.79 26.34
CA SER A 2 -10.60 2.48 25.87
C SER A 2 -11.42 1.55 24.97
N ALA A 3 -12.76 1.66 24.98
CA ALA A 3 -13.64 0.81 24.17
C ALA A 3 -13.34 0.88 22.66
N MET A 4 -12.84 2.02 22.17
CA MET A 4 -12.44 2.17 20.77
C MET A 4 -11.18 1.37 20.45
N ARG A 5 -10.19 1.38 21.34
CA ARG A 5 -8.96 0.61 21.17
C ARG A 5 -9.29 -0.89 21.07
N ASP A 6 -10.17 -1.37 21.93
CA ASP A 6 -10.57 -2.79 21.94
C ASP A 6 -11.34 -3.15 20.66
N ALA A 7 -12.17 -2.24 20.12
CA ALA A 7 -12.85 -2.42 18.84
C ALA A 7 -11.89 -2.45 17.64
N VAL A 8 -10.87 -1.58 17.63
CA VAL A 8 -9.82 -1.59 16.59
C VAL A 8 -8.98 -2.85 16.69
N LEU A 9 -8.62 -3.29 17.91
CA LEU A 9 -7.90 -4.55 18.10
C LEU A 9 -8.71 -5.74 17.58
N ALA A 10 -10.01 -5.81 17.91
CA ALA A 10 -10.89 -6.85 17.40
C ALA A 10 -10.97 -6.84 15.86
N PHE A 11 -11.01 -5.65 15.24
CA PHE A 11 -10.94 -5.54 13.78
C PHE A 11 -9.63 -6.08 13.20
N VAL A 12 -8.49 -5.77 13.83
CA VAL A 12 -7.17 -6.28 13.40
C VAL A 12 -7.13 -7.81 13.51
N GLU A 13 -7.64 -8.36 14.61
CA GLU A 13 -7.76 -9.81 14.83
C GLU A 13 -8.72 -10.47 13.82
N ASP A 14 -9.82 -9.81 13.47
CA ASP A 14 -10.75 -10.32 12.44
C ASP A 14 -10.10 -10.32 11.05
N PHE A 15 -9.28 -9.31 10.73
CA PHE A 15 -8.64 -9.18 9.41
C PHE A 15 -7.46 -10.15 9.24
N ARG A 16 -6.57 -10.27 10.23
CA ARG A 16 -5.37 -11.14 10.14
C ARG A 16 -5.50 -12.50 10.81
N GLY A 17 -6.55 -12.71 11.61
CA GLY A 17 -6.64 -13.84 12.52
C GLY A 17 -5.86 -13.58 13.81
N ALA A 18 -5.41 -14.66 14.46
CA ALA A 18 -4.74 -14.58 15.75
C ALA A 18 -3.48 -13.70 15.69
N THR A 19 -3.48 -12.59 16.45
CA THR A 19 -2.33 -11.69 16.56
C THR A 19 -1.56 -11.89 17.86
N PRO A 20 -0.24 -11.64 17.87
CA PRO A 20 0.50 -11.48 19.13
C PRO A 20 -0.02 -10.25 19.90
N PRO A 21 0.34 -10.08 21.18
CA PRO A 21 0.05 -8.84 21.89
C PRO A 21 0.65 -7.62 21.15
N LEU A 22 -0.22 -6.71 20.70
CA LEU A 22 0.17 -5.50 19.98
C LEU A 22 0.26 -4.32 20.95
N ALA A 23 1.44 -3.71 21.01
CA ALA A 23 1.64 -2.43 21.67
C ALA A 23 1.07 -1.28 20.82
N ASP A 24 0.87 -0.12 21.43
CA ASP A 24 0.18 1.00 20.78
C ASP A 24 1.03 1.72 19.73
N ASP A 25 2.36 1.60 19.84
CA ASP A 25 3.36 2.33 19.06
C ASP A 25 4.15 1.45 18.08
N VAL A 26 3.92 0.13 18.08
CA VAL A 26 4.56 -0.77 17.12
C VAL A 26 3.98 -0.60 15.73
N ASP A 27 4.81 -0.88 14.74
CA ASP A 27 4.40 -0.95 13.35
C ASP A 27 3.59 -2.21 13.09
N LEU A 28 2.27 -2.03 13.01
CA LEU A 28 1.32 -3.11 12.86
C LEU A 28 1.51 -3.83 11.53
N PHE A 29 1.89 -3.11 10.47
CA PHE A 29 2.09 -3.71 9.15
C PHE A 29 3.34 -4.56 9.12
N ASP A 30 4.44 -4.10 9.72
CA ASP A 30 5.67 -4.88 9.83
C ASP A 30 5.48 -6.12 10.73
N VAL A 31 4.88 -5.94 11.91
CA VAL A 31 4.66 -7.03 12.89
C VAL A 31 3.74 -8.12 12.34
N LEU A 32 2.71 -7.73 11.60
CA LEU A 32 1.73 -8.66 11.06
C LEU A 32 2.05 -9.11 9.63
N GLY A 33 3.11 -8.59 9.01
CA GLY A 33 3.46 -8.87 7.61
C GLY A 33 2.38 -8.45 6.61
N ILE A 34 1.76 -7.30 6.85
CA ILE A 34 0.78 -6.67 5.94
C ILE A 34 1.56 -5.73 5.02
N THR A 35 1.56 -6.01 3.72
CA THR A 35 2.31 -5.24 2.72
C THR A 35 1.53 -5.16 1.41
N GLY A 36 1.92 -4.28 0.49
CA GLY A 36 1.35 -4.25 -0.85
C GLY A 36 -0.17 -4.06 -0.87
N ASP A 37 -0.84 -4.92 -1.62
CA ASP A 37 -2.29 -4.94 -1.77
C ASP A 37 -2.98 -5.35 -0.47
N ASP A 38 -2.41 -6.26 0.35
CA ASP A 38 -2.96 -6.60 1.68
C ASP A 38 -3.09 -5.34 2.56
N ALA A 39 -2.14 -4.40 2.45
CA ALA A 39 -2.16 -3.14 3.20
C ALA A 39 -3.25 -2.18 2.69
N SER A 40 -3.47 -2.17 1.38
CA SER A 40 -4.55 -1.38 0.76
C SER A 40 -5.91 -1.94 1.17
N GLU A 41 -6.09 -3.26 1.07
CA GLU A 41 -7.31 -3.95 1.51
C GLU A 41 -7.59 -3.74 3.01
N PHE A 42 -6.56 -3.77 3.84
CA PHE A 42 -6.68 -3.46 5.26
C PHE A 42 -7.21 -2.04 5.49
N MET A 43 -6.63 -1.05 4.82
CA MET A 43 -7.03 0.35 5.00
C MET A 43 -8.43 0.62 4.47
N ASP A 44 -8.82 0.03 3.34
CA ASP A 44 -10.18 0.13 2.80
C ASP A 44 -11.20 -0.49 3.76
N ALA A 45 -10.94 -1.71 4.25
CA ALA A 45 -11.80 -2.37 5.23
C ALA A 45 -11.89 -1.58 6.55
N PHE A 46 -10.78 -0.97 7.00
CA PHE A 46 -10.74 -0.14 8.19
C PHE A 46 -11.58 1.13 8.02
N VAL A 47 -11.42 1.83 6.89
CA VAL A 47 -12.17 3.04 6.54
C VAL A 47 -13.67 2.74 6.52
N ASP A 48 -14.09 1.67 5.86
CA ASP A 48 -15.49 1.25 5.80
C ASP A 48 -16.03 0.87 7.18
N ARG A 49 -15.25 0.12 7.97
CA ARG A 49 -15.67 -0.41 9.27
C ARG A 49 -15.92 0.68 10.31
N PHE A 50 -15.11 1.74 10.30
CA PHE A 50 -15.14 2.81 11.31
C PHE A 50 -15.64 4.15 10.77
N GLY A 51 -15.91 4.25 9.47
CA GLY A 51 -16.37 5.47 8.82
C GLY A 51 -15.32 6.59 8.90
N VAL A 52 -14.07 6.25 8.62
CA VAL A 52 -12.92 7.17 8.69
C VAL A 52 -12.78 7.92 7.38
N ASP A 53 -12.72 9.24 7.41
CA ASP A 53 -12.29 10.01 6.26
C ASP A 53 -10.76 9.86 6.08
N ALA A 54 -10.38 9.21 4.98
CA ALA A 54 -9.00 8.96 4.60
C ALA A 54 -8.60 9.76 3.35
N ALA A 55 -9.27 10.88 3.04
CA ALA A 55 -8.95 11.71 1.88
C ALA A 55 -7.49 12.20 1.84
N ASN A 56 -6.86 12.38 3.01
CA ASN A 56 -5.45 12.74 3.13
C ASN A 56 -4.51 11.54 3.26
N TYR A 57 -4.99 10.29 3.25
CA TYR A 57 -4.14 9.10 3.37
C TYR A 57 -3.23 8.94 2.16
N LEU A 58 -1.93 8.78 2.42
CA LEU A 58 -0.90 8.60 1.39
C LEU A 58 -0.25 7.22 1.55
N TRP A 59 -0.76 6.23 0.82
CA TRP A 59 -0.35 4.83 0.88
C TRP A 59 1.18 4.62 0.81
N TYR A 60 1.86 5.42 -0.02
CA TYR A 60 3.30 5.31 -0.27
C TYR A 60 4.18 5.70 0.93
N PHE A 61 3.59 6.27 2.00
CA PHE A 61 4.27 6.42 3.28
C PHE A 61 4.17 5.18 4.17
N HIS A 62 3.21 4.28 3.94
CA HIS A 62 2.85 3.24 4.92
C HIS A 62 3.23 1.84 4.47
N HIS A 63 3.13 1.56 3.18
CA HIS A 63 3.45 0.24 2.62
C HIS A 63 4.08 0.35 1.24
N GLU A 64 4.62 -0.78 0.79
CA GLU A 64 5.23 -0.88 -0.53
C GLU A 64 4.19 -0.94 -1.65
N GLU A 65 4.62 -0.56 -2.85
CA GLU A 65 3.85 -0.79 -4.07
C GLU A 65 3.94 -2.27 -4.44
N GLU A 66 2.80 -2.91 -4.70
CA GLU A 66 2.78 -4.30 -5.18
C GLU A 66 2.87 -4.38 -6.72
N GLY A 67 3.45 -5.48 -7.19
CA GLY A 67 3.55 -5.81 -8.62
C GLY A 67 4.96 -5.73 -9.21
N GLN A 68 5.06 -6.15 -10.47
CA GLN A 68 6.33 -6.14 -11.21
C GLN A 68 6.61 -4.74 -11.76
N ASN A 69 7.68 -4.10 -11.27
CA ASN A 69 8.07 -2.76 -11.71
C ASN A 69 9.50 -2.74 -12.29
N PHE A 70 9.67 -3.17 -13.54
CA PHE A 70 10.95 -3.14 -14.26
C PHE A 70 11.49 -1.72 -14.46
N GLY A 71 10.60 -0.76 -14.73
CA GLY A 71 10.91 0.67 -14.80
C GLY A 71 11.38 1.23 -13.45
N GLY A 72 11.00 0.59 -12.35
CA GLY A 72 11.46 0.84 -10.98
C GLY A 72 12.98 0.81 -10.83
N VAL A 73 13.68 0.04 -11.68
CA VAL A 73 15.15 0.00 -11.74
C VAL A 73 15.74 1.35 -12.15
N PHE A 74 15.08 2.06 -13.07
CA PHE A 74 15.53 3.35 -13.59
C PHE A 74 14.91 4.54 -12.84
N PHE A 75 13.66 4.37 -12.38
CA PHE A 75 12.90 5.41 -11.71
C PHE A 75 12.26 4.84 -10.46
N LYS A 76 12.74 5.26 -9.29
CA LYS A 76 12.20 4.81 -8.01
C LYS A 76 10.67 4.98 -7.95
N PRO A 77 9.90 3.98 -7.48
CA PRO A 77 8.48 4.13 -7.20
C PRO A 77 8.22 5.09 -6.03
N PRO A 78 6.98 5.57 -5.82
CA PRO A 78 6.66 6.58 -4.81
C PRO A 78 7.11 6.21 -3.38
N ASN A 79 6.89 4.96 -2.96
CA ASN A 79 7.23 4.47 -1.62
C ASN A 79 8.74 4.47 -1.33
N GLN A 80 9.58 4.43 -2.38
CA GLN A 80 11.04 4.51 -2.25
C GLN A 80 11.59 5.94 -2.28
N ARG A 81 10.70 6.95 -2.33
CA ARG A 81 11.06 8.38 -2.39
C ARG A 81 10.75 9.13 -1.10
N VAL A 82 10.10 8.46 -0.15
CA VAL A 82 9.69 9.05 1.13
C VAL A 82 10.24 8.23 2.28
N THR A 83 10.32 8.82 3.46
CA THR A 83 10.59 8.07 4.69
C THR A 83 9.31 7.38 5.13
N ARG A 84 9.37 6.05 5.28
CA ARG A 84 8.21 5.26 5.72
C ARG A 84 7.73 5.69 7.11
N ILE A 85 6.42 5.79 7.28
CA ILE A 85 5.70 6.08 8.52
C ILE A 85 4.96 4.81 8.93
N PRO A 86 5.22 4.26 10.13
CA PRO A 86 4.54 3.04 10.59
C PRO A 86 3.05 3.29 10.79
N VAL A 87 2.22 2.29 10.50
CA VAL A 87 0.81 2.27 10.89
C VAL A 87 0.74 1.63 12.27
N THR A 88 0.31 2.38 13.28
CA THR A 88 0.30 1.90 14.67
C THR A 88 -1.13 1.73 15.19
N LEU A 89 -1.29 0.92 16.23
CA LEU A 89 -2.61 0.72 16.85
C LEU A 89 -3.15 2.03 17.47
N ALA A 90 -2.29 2.88 18.02
CA ALA A 90 -2.67 4.22 18.49
C ALA A 90 -3.22 5.09 17.35
N MET A 91 -2.56 5.06 16.19
CA MET A 91 -2.95 5.84 15.01
C MET A 91 -4.33 5.39 14.49
N LEU A 92 -4.56 4.08 14.37
CA LEU A 92 -5.86 3.53 13.98
C LEU A 92 -6.94 3.82 15.03
N THR A 93 -6.62 3.71 16.31
CA THR A 93 -7.56 4.04 17.41
C THR A 93 -7.95 5.51 17.36
N GLU A 94 -7.00 6.40 17.13
CA GLU A 94 -7.27 7.83 16.98
C GLU A 94 -8.13 8.09 15.75
N ALA A 95 -7.76 7.52 14.61
CA ALA A 95 -8.50 7.66 13.36
C ALA A 95 -9.96 7.21 13.50
N ALA A 96 -10.19 6.04 14.11
CA ALA A 96 -11.54 5.51 14.36
C ALA A 96 -12.34 6.40 15.34
N ARG A 97 -11.67 7.01 16.32
CA ARG A 97 -12.31 7.92 17.28
C ARG A 97 -12.70 9.26 16.65
N THR A 98 -11.81 9.86 15.87
CA THR A 98 -12.01 11.18 15.25
C THR A 98 -12.73 11.11 13.91
N ARG A 99 -12.81 9.92 13.32
CA ARG A 99 -13.27 9.65 11.95
C ARG A 99 -12.45 10.39 10.89
N TRP A 100 -11.17 10.60 11.16
CA TRP A 100 -10.24 11.29 10.26
C TRP A 100 -8.85 10.69 10.38
N TRP A 101 -8.17 10.48 9.25
CA TRP A 101 -6.80 9.97 9.25
C TRP A 101 -5.79 10.98 9.85
N PRO A 102 -5.16 10.67 11.01
CA PRO A 102 -4.52 11.68 11.86
C PRO A 102 -3.08 12.02 11.46
N VAL A 103 -2.57 11.51 10.34
CA VAL A 103 -1.19 11.74 9.92
C VAL A 103 -1.06 13.08 9.21
N ASP A 104 -0.16 13.90 9.73
CA ASP A 104 0.37 15.06 9.03
C ASP A 104 1.64 14.63 8.30
N TYR A 105 1.58 14.61 6.97
CA TYR A 105 2.67 14.12 6.14
C TYR A 105 3.73 15.20 5.94
N PRO A 106 5.02 14.85 6.00
CA PRO A 106 6.08 15.81 5.69
C PRO A 106 5.95 16.30 4.25
N GLU A 107 6.44 17.52 3.99
CA GLU A 107 6.55 18.03 2.63
C GLU A 107 7.30 17.01 1.75
N HIS A 108 6.69 16.66 0.63
CA HIS A 108 7.24 15.71 -0.32
C HIS A 108 6.81 16.08 -1.72
N THR A 109 7.64 15.75 -2.70
CA THR A 109 7.34 15.99 -4.10
C THR A 109 7.45 14.68 -4.86
N LEU A 110 6.33 14.21 -5.40
CA LEU A 110 6.34 13.11 -6.36
C LEU A 110 6.45 13.67 -7.78
N PRO A 111 7.20 12.99 -8.68
CA PRO A 111 7.19 13.35 -10.08
C PRO A 111 5.76 13.30 -10.64
N ARG A 112 5.35 14.34 -11.37
CA ARG A 112 4.02 14.38 -12.02
C ARG A 112 3.80 13.22 -13.00
N ALA A 113 4.88 12.65 -13.54
CA ALA A 113 4.83 11.52 -14.46
C ALA A 113 5.46 10.26 -13.81
N ARG A 114 4.71 9.16 -13.85
CA ARG A 114 5.17 7.79 -13.48
C ARG A 114 5.94 7.16 -14.65
N TRP A 115 7.20 7.53 -14.82
CA TRP A 115 8.06 6.99 -15.88
C TRP A 115 8.38 5.50 -15.71
N ASP A 116 8.42 5.05 -14.47
CA ASP A 116 8.52 3.64 -14.10
C ASP A 116 7.39 2.81 -14.73
N ILE A 117 6.14 3.26 -14.59
CA ILE A 117 4.97 2.59 -15.20
C ILE A 117 5.02 2.67 -16.73
N ARG A 118 5.41 3.81 -17.30
CA ARG A 118 5.49 3.98 -18.77
C ARG A 118 6.51 3.03 -19.40
N ILE A 119 7.65 2.81 -18.73
CA ILE A 119 8.66 1.84 -19.19
C ILE A 119 8.14 0.41 -19.08
N ASN A 120 7.43 0.06 -17.99
CA ASN A 120 6.78 -1.25 -17.88
C ASN A 120 5.84 -1.52 -19.04
N LEU A 121 4.99 -0.54 -19.39
CA LEU A 121 4.05 -0.66 -20.50
C LEU A 121 4.76 -0.81 -21.84
N ALA A 122 5.81 -0.03 -22.09
CA ALA A 122 6.60 -0.13 -23.32
C ALA A 122 7.27 -1.51 -23.42
N PHE A 123 7.86 -1.99 -22.34
CA PHE A 123 8.46 -3.33 -22.29
C PHE A 123 7.42 -4.42 -22.58
N PHE A 124 6.27 -4.40 -21.92
CA PHE A 124 5.20 -5.36 -22.14
C PHE A 124 4.70 -5.36 -23.59
N ALA A 125 4.48 -4.18 -24.16
CA ALA A 125 4.05 -4.02 -25.54
C ALA A 125 5.08 -4.59 -26.54
N LEU A 126 6.38 -4.33 -26.31
CA LEU A 126 7.46 -4.89 -27.13
C LEU A 126 7.55 -6.41 -27.00
N SER A 127 7.41 -6.97 -25.80
CA SER A 127 7.41 -8.41 -25.57
C SER A 127 6.26 -9.10 -26.30
N ILE A 128 5.03 -8.56 -26.23
CA ILE A 128 3.88 -9.08 -26.96
C ILE A 128 4.10 -8.96 -28.48
N GLY A 129 4.58 -7.81 -28.96
CA GLY A 129 4.88 -7.61 -30.38
C GLY A 129 5.91 -8.62 -30.91
N ALA A 130 6.97 -8.88 -30.16
CA ALA A 130 7.98 -9.87 -30.50
C ALA A 130 7.43 -11.30 -30.53
N LEU A 131 6.59 -11.67 -29.56
CA LEU A 131 5.92 -12.98 -29.53
C LEU A 131 4.99 -13.18 -30.73
N LEU A 132 4.21 -12.16 -31.10
CA LEU A 132 3.33 -12.20 -32.26
C LEU A 132 4.12 -12.31 -33.57
N ALA A 133 5.22 -11.55 -33.71
CA ALA A 133 6.09 -11.62 -34.87
C ALA A 133 6.74 -13.01 -35.00
N TRP A 134 7.23 -13.57 -33.88
CA TRP A 134 7.79 -14.92 -33.85
C TRP A 134 6.76 -15.99 -34.22
N ALA A 135 5.54 -15.91 -33.66
CA ALA A 135 4.46 -16.84 -33.97
C ALA A 135 4.04 -16.72 -35.45
N GLY A 136 3.90 -15.49 -35.96
CA GLY A 136 3.64 -15.21 -37.36
C GLY A 136 4.70 -15.83 -38.27
N TRP A 137 5.98 -15.65 -37.95
CA TRP A 137 7.06 -16.28 -38.69
C TRP A 137 6.99 -17.81 -38.63
N ARG A 138 6.79 -18.39 -37.44
CA ARG A 138 6.83 -19.85 -37.20
C ARG A 138 5.68 -20.63 -37.84
N PHE A 139 4.50 -20.03 -37.97
CA PHE A 139 3.29 -20.70 -38.47
C PHE A 139 2.94 -20.34 -39.93
N PHE A 140 3.48 -19.24 -40.46
CA PHE A 140 3.18 -18.77 -41.82
C PHE A 140 4.40 -18.71 -42.77
N ASN A 141 5.60 -19.08 -42.30
CA ASN A 141 6.77 -19.41 -43.14
C ASN A 141 7.24 -20.83 -42.84
#